data_AF-A0A444KB05-F1
#
_entry.id   AF-A0A444KB05-F1
#
_cell.length_a   1.000
_cell.length_b   1.000
_cell.length_c   1.000
_cell.angle_alpha   90.00
_cell.angle_beta   90.00
_cell.angle_gamma   90.00
#
_symmetry.space_group_name_H-M   'P 1'
#
loop_
_entity.id
_entity.type
_entity.pdbx_description
1 polymer ?
#
loop_
_entity_poly.entity_id
_entity_poly.type
_entity_poly.pdbx_seq_one_letter_code
_entity_poly.pdbx_strand_id
1 'polypeptide(L)'
;MLRYLLAPAMLGALCGLSAPALAKPVEYVKLCYAYGANYYYSPGTDTCINAQTGDTRKEVDDGNGGTTTVTGKTALASHVDDIDNRVTRAFENASISAALAAPDLVQGEHFGLRVNWGNAGGADAFGFTGAAVLSEAFVHGGRLTGTMGIAFSSGTVGGNAGLQFSW
;
A
#
# COMPACT_ATOMS: atom_id res chain seq x y z
N MET A 1 54.13 -51.64 -61.91
CA MET A 1 53.55 -52.78 -61.18
C MET A 1 52.27 -52.29 -60.51
N LEU A 2 51.12 -52.98 -60.71
CA LEU A 2 49.80 -52.87 -60.03
C LEU A 2 49.11 -51.47 -60.06
N ARG A 3 48.03 -51.13 -60.77
CA ARG A 3 46.75 -51.76 -61.21
C ARG A 3 45.86 -52.22 -60.04
N TYR A 4 44.58 -51.80 -60.06
CA TYR A 4 43.41 -52.27 -59.27
C TYR A 4 43.23 -51.59 -57.88
N LEU A 5 42.07 -51.08 -57.40
CA LEU A 5 40.64 -51.25 -57.68
C LEU A 5 39.80 -50.16 -56.96
N LEU A 6 38.61 -49.89 -57.53
CA LEU A 6 37.30 -49.68 -56.87
C LEU A 6 37.08 -48.53 -55.88
N ALA A 7 36.19 -47.63 -56.30
CA ALA A 7 35.26 -46.92 -55.43
C ALA A 7 34.38 -47.89 -54.63
N PRO A 8 33.82 -47.42 -53.50
CA PRO A 8 32.37 -47.47 -53.38
C PRO A 8 31.77 -46.12 -52.98
N ALA A 9 30.65 -45.81 -53.62
CA ALA A 9 29.70 -44.82 -53.19
C ALA A 9 29.04 -45.26 -51.87
N MET A 10 28.94 -44.35 -50.89
CA MET A 10 27.93 -44.43 -49.84
C MET A 10 27.50 -43.02 -49.40
N LEU A 11 26.24 -42.71 -49.74
CA LEU A 11 25.26 -41.98 -48.95
C LEU A 11 25.78 -40.91 -47.97
N GLY A 12 25.94 -39.68 -48.46
CA GLY A 12 25.76 -38.47 -47.66
C GLY A 12 24.30 -38.05 -47.72
N ALA A 13 23.50 -38.55 -46.79
CA ALA A 13 22.07 -38.27 -46.67
C ALA A 13 21.78 -36.77 -46.59
N LEU A 14 20.67 -36.36 -47.20
CA LEU A 14 20.08 -35.03 -47.10
C LEU A 14 20.05 -34.56 -45.63
N CYS A 15 20.82 -33.53 -45.31
CA CYS A 15 20.49 -32.62 -44.21
C CYS A 15 19.95 -31.32 -44.80
N GLY A 16 18.85 -31.44 -45.53
CA GLY A 16 17.88 -30.36 -45.67
C GLY A 16 16.94 -30.40 -44.46
N LEU A 17 16.50 -29.22 -44.01
CA LEU A 17 15.78 -28.89 -42.77
C LEU A 17 16.69 -28.86 -41.53
N SER A 18 16.87 -27.74 -40.85
CA SER A 18 15.89 -26.69 -40.58
C SER A 18 16.64 -25.37 -40.39
N ALA A 19 16.25 -24.35 -41.16
CA ALA A 19 16.45 -22.99 -40.69
C ALA A 19 15.83 -22.93 -39.28
N PRO A 20 16.51 -22.36 -38.26
CA PRO A 20 15.82 -22.06 -37.02
C PRO A 20 14.63 -21.20 -37.44
N ALA A 21 13.42 -21.70 -37.23
CA ALA A 21 12.23 -20.90 -37.43
C ALA A 21 12.49 -19.62 -36.63
N LEU A 22 12.70 -18.51 -37.34
CA LEU A 22 12.59 -17.17 -36.78
C LEU A 22 11.12 -17.06 -36.41
N ALA A 23 10.75 -17.67 -35.29
CA ALA A 23 9.53 -17.38 -34.59
C ALA A 23 9.68 -15.91 -34.20
N LYS A 24 9.11 -15.02 -35.02
CA LYS A 24 8.89 -13.64 -34.61
C LYS A 24 8.27 -13.72 -33.22
N PRO A 25 8.78 -12.98 -32.22
CA PRO A 25 8.13 -12.91 -30.93
C PRO A 25 6.68 -12.53 -31.20
N VAL A 26 5.76 -13.46 -30.91
CA VAL A 26 4.34 -13.18 -31.06
C VAL A 26 4.03 -12.22 -29.93
N GLU A 27 3.91 -10.95 -30.27
CA GLU A 27 3.51 -9.91 -29.34
C GLU A 27 2.01 -10.09 -29.06
N TYR A 28 1.71 -10.97 -28.10
CA TYR A 28 0.34 -11.30 -27.67
C TYR A 28 -0.35 -10.11 -26.98
N VAL A 29 0.40 -9.07 -26.66
CA VAL A 29 -0.05 -7.91 -25.89
C VAL A 29 -0.15 -6.74 -26.85
N LYS A 30 -1.37 -6.39 -27.26
CA LYS A 30 -1.59 -5.20 -28.10
C LYS A 30 -1.23 -3.96 -27.30
N LEU A 31 -0.31 -3.13 -27.81
CA LEU A 31 0.03 -1.87 -27.17
C LEU A 31 -1.08 -0.85 -27.41
N CYS A 32 -1.40 -0.09 -26.37
CA CYS A 32 -2.35 1.01 -26.43
C CYS A 32 -1.59 2.33 -26.54
N TYR A 33 -1.26 2.71 -27.78
CA TYR A 33 -0.52 3.95 -28.07
C TYR A 33 -1.32 5.23 -27.76
N ALA A 34 -2.65 5.14 -27.62
CA ALA A 34 -3.54 6.28 -27.38
C ALA A 34 -3.25 7.01 -26.04
N TYR A 35 -2.76 6.29 -25.02
CA TYR A 35 -2.55 6.85 -23.67
C TYR A 35 -1.08 6.96 -23.26
N GLY A 36 -0.13 6.65 -24.16
CA GLY A 36 1.31 6.80 -23.94
C GLY A 36 2.07 5.49 -23.70
N ALA A 37 3.34 5.60 -23.30
CA ALA A 37 4.22 4.45 -23.06
C ALA A 37 3.74 3.60 -21.87
N ASN A 38 4.04 2.29 -21.92
CA ASN A 38 3.67 1.28 -20.91
C ASN A 38 2.19 0.90 -20.84
N TYR A 39 1.34 1.37 -21.75
CA TYR A 39 -0.05 0.94 -21.83
C TYR A 39 -0.25 -0.25 -22.77
N TYR A 40 -0.95 -1.27 -22.30
CA TYR A 40 -1.36 -2.43 -23.10
C TYR A 40 -2.87 -2.67 -23.01
N TYR A 41 -3.45 -3.24 -24.05
CA TYR A 41 -4.87 -3.63 -24.05
C TYR A 41 -5.08 -4.91 -23.26
N SER A 42 -6.13 -4.89 -22.43
CA SER A 42 -6.65 -6.13 -21.85
C SER A 42 -7.19 -7.04 -22.96
N PRO A 43 -6.80 -8.33 -23.01
CA PRO A 43 -7.22 -9.24 -24.07
C PRO A 43 -8.75 -9.31 -24.16
N GLY A 44 -9.28 -9.07 -25.36
CA GLY A 44 -10.72 -9.13 -25.64
C GLY A 44 -11.51 -7.86 -25.34
N THR A 45 -10.87 -6.74 -24.93
CA THR A 45 -11.55 -5.46 -24.68
C THR A 45 -10.70 -4.25 -25.11
N ASP A 46 -11.33 -3.09 -25.26
CA ASP A 46 -10.65 -1.81 -25.55
C ASP A 46 -10.18 -1.07 -24.29
N THR A 47 -10.06 -1.78 -23.16
CA THR A 47 -9.52 -1.22 -21.91
C THR A 47 -8.00 -1.25 -21.95
N CYS A 48 -7.37 -0.08 -21.80
CA CYS A 48 -5.92 0.07 -21.73
C CYS A 48 -5.46 0.00 -20.26
N ILE A 49 -4.39 -0.74 -19.97
CA ILE A 49 -3.82 -0.94 -18.63
C ILE A 49 -2.36 -0.49 -18.65
N ASN A 50 -1.94 0.31 -17.67
CA ASN A 50 -0.54 0.66 -17.49
C ASN A 50 0.22 -0.48 -16.80
N ALA A 51 1.28 -0.98 -17.42
CA ALA A 51 2.09 -2.09 -16.89
C ALA A 51 2.90 -1.75 -15.63
N GLN A 52 3.16 -0.46 -15.36
CA GLN A 52 3.92 -0.02 -14.20
C GLN A 52 3.02 0.36 -13.02
N THR A 53 1.94 1.11 -13.29
CA THR A 53 1.05 1.65 -12.23
C THR A 53 -0.21 0.82 -12.01
N GLY A 54 -0.55 -0.06 -12.96
CA GLY A 54 -1.80 -0.82 -12.93
C GLY A 54 -3.05 0.04 -13.12
N ASP A 55 -2.91 1.28 -13.60
CA ASP A 55 -4.04 2.15 -13.92
C ASP A 55 -4.74 1.67 -15.19
N THR A 56 -6.06 1.62 -15.17
CA THR A 56 -6.89 1.26 -16.31
C THR A 56 -7.55 2.50 -16.89
N ARG A 57 -7.61 2.58 -18.22
CA ARG A 57 -8.31 3.64 -18.94
C ARG A 57 -9.22 3.00 -19.96
N LYS A 58 -10.48 3.38 -19.96
CA LYS A 58 -11.45 2.96 -20.94
C LYS A 58 -12.22 4.17 -21.44
N GLU A 59 -12.32 4.26 -22.75
CA GLU A 59 -13.16 5.25 -23.40
C GLU A 59 -14.61 4.76 -23.42
N VAL A 60 -15.53 5.57 -22.92
CA VAL A 60 -16.97 5.28 -22.85
C VAL A 60 -17.77 6.48 -23.35
N ASP A 61 -18.84 6.20 -24.07
CA ASP A 61 -19.76 7.22 -24.54
C ASP A 61 -20.59 7.73 -23.35
N ASP A 62 -20.56 9.04 -23.11
CA ASP A 62 -21.22 9.70 -21.97
C ASP A 62 -22.73 9.92 -22.20
N GLY A 63 -23.33 9.20 -23.15
CA GLY A 63 -24.75 9.30 -23.50
C GLY A 63 -25.20 10.63 -24.11
N ASN A 64 -24.34 11.65 -24.14
CA ASN A 64 -24.66 13.01 -24.57
C ASN A 64 -23.93 13.44 -25.86
N GLY A 65 -23.52 12.47 -26.68
CA GLY A 65 -22.80 12.69 -27.94
C GLY A 65 -21.31 13.03 -27.79
N GLY A 66 -20.74 12.79 -26.61
CA GLY A 66 -19.33 12.97 -26.29
C GLY A 66 -18.72 11.69 -25.71
N THR A 67 -17.40 11.59 -25.82
CA THR A 67 -16.64 10.43 -25.44
C THR A 67 -15.76 10.79 -24.23
N THR A 68 -15.87 10.04 -23.13
CA THR A 68 -15.14 10.30 -21.88
C THR A 68 -14.24 9.13 -21.51
N THR A 69 -13.05 9.41 -20.97
CA THR A 69 -12.14 8.38 -20.48
C THR A 69 -12.38 8.12 -19.00
N VAL A 70 -12.93 6.94 -18.66
CA VAL A 70 -12.99 6.46 -17.28
C VAL A 70 -11.63 5.91 -16.91
N THR A 71 -10.99 6.57 -15.95
CA THR A 71 -9.72 6.12 -15.36
C THR A 71 -10.02 5.37 -14.07
N GLY A 72 -9.55 4.14 -13.97
CA GLY A 72 -9.62 3.30 -12.78
C GLY A 72 -8.27 2.66 -12.48
N LYS A 73 -8.29 1.68 -11.58
CA LYS A 73 -7.13 0.84 -11.26
C LYS A 73 -7.52 -0.62 -11.46
N THR A 74 -6.54 -1.46 -11.77
CA THR A 74 -6.73 -2.91 -11.72
C THR A 74 -7.05 -3.34 -10.29
N ALA A 75 -7.74 -4.47 -10.12
CA ALA A 75 -8.10 -4.99 -8.81
C ALA A 75 -6.89 -5.19 -7.88
N LEU A 76 -5.73 -5.55 -8.43
CA LEU A 76 -4.49 -5.66 -7.67
C LEU A 76 -3.95 -4.28 -7.28
N ALA A 77 -3.86 -3.33 -8.21
CA ALA A 77 -3.36 -1.98 -7.91
C ALA A 77 -4.23 -1.27 -6.86
N SER A 78 -5.55 -1.40 -6.94
CA SER A 78 -6.45 -0.85 -5.92
C SER A 78 -6.28 -1.52 -4.56
N HIS A 79 -5.96 -2.82 -4.54
CA HIS A 79 -5.74 -3.55 -3.28
C HIS A 79 -4.39 -3.18 -2.64
N VAL A 80 -3.35 -2.98 -3.44
CA VAL A 80 -2.05 -2.51 -2.94
C VAL A 80 -2.19 -1.08 -2.39
N ASP A 81 -2.87 -0.19 -3.12
CA ASP A 81 -3.15 1.16 -2.62
C ASP A 81 -3.96 1.13 -1.32
N ASP A 82 -4.93 0.22 -1.17
CA ASP A 82 -5.65 0.02 0.10
C ASP A 82 -4.71 -0.43 1.23
N ILE A 83 -3.83 -1.40 0.96
CA ILE A 83 -2.85 -1.86 1.94
C ILE A 83 -1.94 -0.72 2.38
N ASP A 84 -1.39 0.06 1.45
CA ASP A 84 -0.48 1.18 1.78
C ASP A 84 -1.21 2.26 2.60
N ASN A 85 -2.46 2.56 2.26
CA ASN A 85 -3.29 3.48 3.03
C ASN A 85 -3.56 2.95 4.44
N ARG A 86 -3.84 1.65 4.59
CA ARG A 86 -4.06 1.01 5.89
C ARG A 86 -2.80 0.97 6.72
N VAL A 87 -1.64 0.73 6.12
CA VAL A 87 -0.33 0.76 6.78
C VAL A 87 -0.01 2.18 7.24
N THR A 88 -0.18 3.18 6.39
CA THR A 88 0.01 4.60 6.75
C THR A 88 -0.89 4.98 7.93
N ARG A 89 -2.17 4.64 7.86
CA ARG A 89 -3.13 4.89 8.95
C ARG A 89 -2.76 4.14 10.24
N ALA A 90 -2.20 2.94 10.13
CA ALA A 90 -1.72 2.20 11.30
C ALA A 90 -0.54 2.92 11.98
N PHE A 91 0.40 3.47 11.19
CA PHE A 91 1.49 4.29 11.72
C PHE A 91 1.00 5.60 12.35
N GLU A 92 0.04 6.29 11.73
CA GLU A 92 -0.61 7.47 12.32
C GLU A 92 -1.24 7.13 13.68
N ASN A 93 -2.03 6.07 13.76
CA ASN A 93 -2.65 5.62 15.01
C ASN A 93 -1.63 5.22 16.08
N ALA A 94 -0.53 4.59 15.69
CA ALA A 94 0.55 4.22 16.59
C ALA A 94 1.28 5.46 17.13
N SER A 95 1.58 6.45 16.28
CA SER A 95 2.20 7.71 16.68
C SER A 95 1.29 8.52 17.62
N ILE A 96 -0.01 8.58 17.32
CA ILE A 96 -1.06 9.14 18.19
C ILE A 96 -1.04 8.46 19.56
N SER A 97 -1.01 7.14 19.60
CA SER A 97 -0.97 6.38 20.85
C SER A 97 0.29 6.69 21.66
N ALA A 98 1.45 6.85 21.00
CA ALA A 98 2.69 7.26 21.65
C ALA A 98 2.64 8.70 22.19
N ALA A 99 1.90 9.59 21.53
CA ALA A 99 1.71 10.98 21.96
C ALA A 99 0.69 11.14 23.11
N LEU A 100 -0.18 10.14 23.35
CA LEU A 100 -1.26 10.18 24.34
C LEU A 100 -0.87 9.67 25.74
N ALA A 101 0.39 9.84 26.15
CA ALA A 101 0.82 9.46 27.49
C ALA A 101 0.13 10.34 28.55
N ALA A 102 -0.41 9.72 29.59
CA ALA A 102 -0.99 10.44 30.72
C ALA A 102 0.10 11.17 31.53
N PRO A 103 -0.21 12.33 32.14
CA PRO A 103 0.61 12.87 33.21
C PRO A 103 0.57 11.92 34.42
N ASP A 104 1.72 11.71 35.03
CA ASP A 104 1.82 11.04 36.33
C ASP A 104 1.55 12.07 37.42
N LEU A 105 0.57 11.81 38.29
CA LEU A 105 0.18 12.75 39.34
C LEU A 105 0.72 12.24 40.68
N VAL A 106 1.63 12.99 41.28
CA VAL A 106 2.26 12.65 42.57
C VAL A 106 1.36 13.08 43.74
N GLN A 107 1.64 12.64 44.98
CA GLN A 107 0.86 13.01 46.16
C GLN A 107 0.68 14.54 46.28
N GLY A 108 -0.58 14.97 46.41
CA GLY A 108 -0.97 16.38 46.53
C GLY A 108 -1.30 17.07 45.20
N GLU A 109 -1.04 16.43 44.05
CA GLU A 109 -1.43 16.97 42.74
C GLU A 109 -2.86 16.52 42.38
N HIS A 110 -3.76 17.49 42.23
CA HIS A 110 -5.16 17.25 41.88
C HIS A 110 -5.43 17.34 40.37
N PHE A 111 -4.53 17.94 39.60
CA PHE A 111 -4.61 18.00 38.14
C PHE A 111 -3.22 18.04 37.51
N GLY A 112 -3.11 17.56 36.28
CA GLY A 112 -1.88 17.61 35.49
C GLY A 112 -2.21 17.72 34.01
N LEU A 113 -1.35 18.44 33.28
CA LEU A 113 -1.42 18.56 31.83
C LEU A 113 -0.06 18.17 31.26
N ARG A 114 -0.09 17.36 30.21
CA ARG A 114 1.08 16.85 29.53
C ARG A 114 0.99 17.12 28.04
N VAL A 115 2.08 17.61 27.46
CA VAL A 115 2.24 17.78 26.01
C VAL A 115 3.33 16.83 25.57
N ASN A 116 3.01 15.99 24.60
CA ASN A 116 3.89 14.93 24.14
C ASN A 116 3.96 14.90 22.61
N TRP A 117 5.08 14.40 22.11
CA TRP A 117 5.26 14.05 20.71
C TRP A 117 5.54 12.56 20.62
N GLY A 118 4.92 11.90 19.65
CA GLY A 118 5.07 10.48 19.37
C GLY A 118 5.39 10.28 17.89
N ASN A 119 6.30 9.37 17.60
CA ASN A 119 6.64 8.97 16.23
C ASN A 119 6.46 7.46 16.09
N ALA A 120 5.95 7.02 14.95
CA ALA A 120 5.89 5.61 14.58
C ALA A 120 6.06 5.47 13.06
N GLY A 121 7.12 4.78 12.63
CA GLY A 121 7.43 4.63 11.21
C GLY A 121 7.67 5.99 10.54
N GLY A 122 6.85 6.32 9.54
CA GLY A 122 6.89 7.61 8.84
C GLY A 122 5.85 8.64 9.32
N ALA A 123 5.13 8.37 10.42
CA ALA A 123 4.11 9.26 10.95
C ALA A 123 4.51 9.88 12.29
N ASP A 124 4.16 11.16 12.45
CA ASP A 124 4.41 11.96 13.64
C ASP A 124 3.09 12.44 14.23
N ALA A 125 2.99 12.46 15.56
CA ALA A 125 1.83 12.96 16.27
C ALA A 125 2.20 13.87 17.43
N PHE A 126 1.38 14.88 17.66
CA PHE A 126 1.45 15.74 18.85
C PHE A 126 0.17 15.58 19.66
N GLY A 127 0.34 15.41 20.98
CA GLY A 127 -0.74 15.10 21.90
C GLY A 127 -0.75 15.98 23.14
N PHE A 128 -1.96 16.26 23.61
CA PHE A 128 -2.24 16.91 24.88
C PHE A 128 -3.04 15.93 25.73
N THR A 129 -2.52 15.60 26.91
CA THR A 129 -3.18 14.69 27.85
C THR A 129 -3.34 15.38 29.19
N GLY A 130 -4.56 15.45 29.69
CA GLY A 130 -4.90 15.90 31.03
C GLY A 130 -5.18 14.72 31.97
N ALA A 131 -4.85 14.88 33.25
CA ALA A 131 -5.31 14.02 34.32
C ALA A 131 -5.85 14.86 35.46
N ALA A 132 -6.86 14.35 36.17
CA ALA A 132 -7.41 14.98 37.37
C ALA A 132 -7.83 13.93 38.39
N VAL A 133 -7.64 14.23 39.66
CA VAL A 133 -8.11 13.40 40.77
C VAL A 133 -9.60 13.67 40.97
N LEU A 134 -10.40 12.63 40.82
CA LEU A 134 -11.86 12.73 40.92
C LEU A 134 -12.34 12.49 42.36
N SER A 135 -11.62 11.67 43.14
CA SER A 135 -11.93 11.43 44.56
C SER A 135 -10.73 10.81 45.27
N GLU A 136 -10.55 11.16 46.54
CA GLU A 136 -9.50 10.65 47.44
C GLU A 136 -10.08 9.94 48.68
N ALA A 137 -11.38 9.62 48.65
CA ALA A 137 -12.12 9.15 49.82
C ALA A 137 -12.78 7.78 49.62
N PHE A 138 -12.14 6.88 48.85
CA PHE A 138 -12.60 5.49 48.75
C PHE A 138 -12.06 4.64 49.91
N VAL A 139 -12.82 3.60 50.30
CA VAL A 139 -12.59 2.73 51.47
C VAL A 139 -11.11 2.29 51.54
N HIS A 140 -10.43 2.64 52.66
CA HIS A 140 -8.98 2.49 52.93
C HIS A 140 -8.02 3.55 52.33
N GLY A 141 -8.49 4.73 51.89
CA GLY A 141 -7.60 5.79 51.39
C GLY A 141 -7.25 5.68 49.90
N GLY A 142 -8.13 5.02 49.14
CA GLY A 142 -7.97 4.88 47.69
C GLY A 142 -8.22 6.19 46.93
N ARG A 143 -7.48 6.37 45.85
CA ARG A 143 -7.53 7.51 44.92
C ARG A 143 -8.09 7.06 43.57
N LEU A 144 -9.04 7.84 43.05
CA LEU A 144 -9.61 7.70 41.71
C LEU A 144 -9.11 8.86 40.83
N THR A 145 -8.37 8.56 39.79
CA THR A 145 -7.84 9.53 38.83
C THR A 145 -8.49 9.33 37.47
N GLY A 146 -8.98 10.41 36.86
CA GLY A 146 -9.44 10.43 35.47
C GLY A 146 -8.37 10.99 34.56
N THR A 147 -8.21 10.41 33.38
CA THR A 147 -7.27 10.83 32.35
C THR A 147 -8.01 10.99 31.04
N MET A 148 -7.67 12.02 30.26
CA MET A 148 -8.19 12.20 28.91
C MET A 148 -7.11 12.87 28.06
N GLY A 149 -6.95 12.43 26.83
CA GLY A 149 -6.00 13.03 25.90
C GLY A 149 -6.53 13.07 24.48
N ILE A 150 -6.00 14.03 23.72
CA ILE A 150 -6.23 14.19 22.29
C ILE A 150 -4.89 14.36 21.59
N ALA A 151 -4.72 13.76 20.43
CA ALA A 151 -3.51 13.87 19.62
C ALA A 151 -3.83 13.90 18.13
N PHE A 152 -2.94 14.53 17.38
CA PHE A 152 -3.12 14.85 15.97
C PHE A 152 -1.92 14.37 15.16
N SER A 153 -2.16 13.71 14.02
CA SER A 153 -1.14 13.23 13.08
C SER A 153 -1.63 13.39 11.65
N SER A 154 -0.96 14.22 10.83
CA SER A 154 -1.16 14.38 9.36
C SER A 154 -2.62 14.39 8.82
N GLY A 155 -3.61 14.78 9.63
CA GLY A 155 -5.04 14.81 9.25
C GLY A 155 -5.93 13.79 10.00
N THR A 156 -5.33 12.84 10.71
CA THR A 156 -6.00 11.94 11.64
C THR A 156 -5.93 12.51 13.06
N VAL A 157 -7.04 12.39 13.79
CA VAL A 157 -7.15 12.73 15.22
C VAL A 157 -7.50 11.47 16.00
N GLY A 158 -6.86 11.29 17.14
CA GLY A 158 -7.22 10.23 18.09
C GLY A 158 -7.16 10.74 19.51
N GLY A 159 -7.79 10.01 20.41
CA GLY A 159 -7.83 10.37 21.82
C GLY A 159 -7.94 9.14 22.67
N ASN A 160 -7.62 9.30 23.95
CA ASN A 160 -7.85 8.30 24.97
C ASN A 160 -8.60 8.93 26.15
N ALA A 161 -9.31 8.08 26.87
CA ALA A 161 -9.86 8.41 28.17
C ALA A 161 -9.74 7.17 29.05
N GLY A 162 -9.41 7.37 30.32
CA GLY A 162 -9.17 6.28 31.24
C GLY A 162 -9.42 6.69 32.68
N LEU A 163 -9.82 5.72 33.50
CA LEU A 163 -9.90 5.87 34.95
C LEU A 163 -8.85 4.96 35.57
N GLN A 164 -8.11 5.49 36.54
CA GLN A 164 -7.14 4.75 37.32
C GLN A 164 -7.58 4.74 38.78
N PHE A 165 -7.67 3.54 39.33
CA PHE A 165 -7.87 3.31 40.75
C PHE A 165 -6.54 2.88 41.38
N SER A 166 -6.15 3.54 42.47
CA SER A 166 -4.93 3.24 43.23
C SER A 166 -5.24 3.27 44.73
N TRP A 167 -4.65 2.38 45.52
CA TRP A 167 -4.81 2.30 46.99
C TRP A 167 -3.46 2.11 47.67
#